data_AF-A0A433VUN0-F1
#
_entry.id   AF-A0A433VUN0-F1
#
_cell.length_a   1.000
_cell.length_b   1.000
_cell.length_c   1.000
_cell.angle_alpha   90.00
_cell.angle_beta   90.00
_cell.angle_gamma   90.00
#
_symmetry.space_group_name_H-M   'P 1'
#
loop_
_entity.id
_entity.type
_entity.pdbx_description
1 polymer ?
#
loop_
_entity_poly.entity_id
_entity_poly.type
_entity_poly.pdbx_seq_one_letter_code
_entity_poly.pdbx_strand_id
1 'polypeptide(L)'
;MKIERDTRLDALKAISIIFVLIWHLRPISFFVNNDTHVMIVVIARIVRDLELQLSLLAVPLFFLVSLYLFFIKKPDREYLKIRLIKLFKLFTFWSIFHNIFLFTVTREVPDFSWDIITGLKPSLPFAGDSVFYFLFNLMVLTIISFLFFQIKSDKFIKLLSFVTIIFSLLYFETVGIANSSIPYHWLSNFIVYIPIAFYIANYSDKILKFRFYYLVAYILFSLHDIYLRIYGYNQSIYGRISIVCGALTLFCYVYTLKIPENWYIQKLSQYSLGLFAIHKYWQSLLFLLVQHYQISLLPSLVPLNIMFPLMGALVVLLTIVSIYLLKSTSLKQFIG
;
A
#
# COMPACT_ATOMS: atom_id res chain seq x y z
N MET A 1 0.52 4.71 30.83
CA MET A 1 0.36 3.28 30.45
C MET A 1 1.16 3.04 29.17
N LYS A 2 2.28 2.30 29.23
CA LYS A 2 3.03 1.90 28.02
C LYS A 2 2.10 0.97 27.23
N ILE A 3 1.71 1.36 26.02
CA ILE A 3 0.98 0.46 25.12
C ILE A 3 1.98 -0.63 24.74
N GLU A 4 1.72 -1.84 25.22
CA GLU A 4 2.49 -3.03 24.88
C GLU A 4 2.39 -3.26 23.36
N ARG A 5 3.52 -3.61 22.75
CA ARG A 5 3.64 -3.65 21.30
C ARG A 5 3.02 -4.96 20.80
N ASP A 6 2.00 -4.89 19.94
CA ASP A 6 1.37 -6.07 19.37
C ASP A 6 2.19 -6.60 18.18
N THR A 7 2.90 -7.72 18.39
CA THR A 7 3.75 -8.37 17.38
C THR A 7 2.98 -8.77 16.12
N ARG A 8 1.68 -9.01 16.22
CA ARG A 8 0.82 -9.39 15.08
C ARG A 8 0.57 -8.18 14.18
N LEU A 9 0.33 -7.02 14.77
CA LEU A 9 0.19 -5.77 14.01
C LEU A 9 1.53 -5.32 13.42
N ASP A 10 2.64 -5.60 14.10
CA ASP A 10 3.97 -5.41 13.51
C ASP A 10 4.19 -6.32 12.30
N ALA A 11 3.79 -7.59 12.39
CA ALA A 11 3.89 -8.52 11.27
C ALA A 11 3.07 -8.04 10.06
N LEU A 12 1.84 -7.56 10.27
CA LEU A 12 1.02 -6.98 9.19
C LEU A 12 1.68 -5.77 8.52
N LYS A 13 2.29 -4.87 9.30
CA LYS A 13 3.02 -3.72 8.76
C LYS A 13 4.28 -4.15 8.01
N ALA A 14 5.02 -5.13 8.55
CA ALA A 14 6.21 -5.69 7.91
C ALA A 14 5.88 -6.36 6.56
N ILE A 15 4.82 -7.17 6.50
CA ILE A 15 4.32 -7.77 5.26
C ILE A 15 3.91 -6.68 4.27
N SER A 16 3.16 -5.67 4.74
CA SER A 16 2.73 -4.54 3.89
C SER A 16 3.91 -3.84 3.24
N ILE A 17 4.97 -3.51 4.01
CA ILE A 17 6.13 -2.81 3.43
C ILE A 17 6.92 -3.69 2.47
N ILE A 18 7.05 -5.00 2.74
CA ILE A 18 7.66 -5.94 1.80
C ILE A 18 6.88 -5.96 0.48
N PHE A 19 5.56 -6.03 0.54
CA PHE A 19 4.69 -6.01 -0.63
C PHE A 19 4.81 -4.70 -1.43
N VAL A 20 4.92 -3.54 -0.78
CA VAL A 20 5.21 -2.28 -1.48
C VAL A 20 6.54 -2.34 -2.22
N LEU A 21 7.59 -2.82 -1.55
CA LEU A 21 8.93 -2.90 -2.15
C LEU A 21 8.92 -3.85 -3.36
N ILE A 22 8.26 -4.99 -3.27
CA ILE A 22 8.09 -5.90 -4.41
C ILE A 22 7.37 -5.18 -5.56
N TRP A 23 6.25 -4.51 -5.28
CA TRP A 23 5.46 -3.80 -6.30
C TRP A 23 6.26 -2.73 -7.06
N HIS A 24 7.02 -1.90 -6.34
CA HIS A 24 7.74 -0.79 -6.94
C HIS A 24 9.07 -1.20 -7.58
N LEU A 25 9.78 -2.17 -6.99
CA LEU A 25 11.09 -2.60 -7.46
C LEU A 25 11.03 -3.71 -8.50
N ARG A 26 9.91 -4.45 -8.56
CA ARG A 26 9.66 -5.57 -9.49
C ARG A 26 10.88 -6.49 -9.62
N PRO A 27 11.36 -7.08 -8.50
CA PRO A 27 12.63 -7.81 -8.47
C PRO A 27 12.64 -9.05 -9.38
N ILE A 28 11.47 -9.52 -9.82
CA ILE A 28 11.33 -10.61 -10.77
C ILE A 28 10.74 -10.02 -12.06
N SER A 29 11.58 -9.87 -13.08
CA SER A 29 11.15 -9.41 -14.40
C SER A 29 11.83 -10.24 -15.49
N PHE A 30 11.13 -10.44 -16.60
CA PHE A 30 11.56 -11.32 -17.68
C PHE A 30 11.77 -10.53 -18.97
N PHE A 31 12.81 -10.86 -19.73
CA PHE A 31 12.97 -10.48 -21.12
C PHE A 31 12.19 -11.48 -21.99
N VAL A 32 11.07 -11.02 -22.52
CA VAL A 32 10.19 -11.87 -23.33
C VAL A 32 10.26 -11.39 -24.77
N ASN A 33 10.73 -12.26 -25.66
CA ASN A 33 10.63 -12.07 -27.10
C ASN A 33 9.58 -13.06 -27.61
N ASN A 34 8.52 -12.55 -28.27
CA ASN A 34 7.28 -13.30 -28.51
C ASN A 34 7.45 -14.53 -29.40
N ASP A 35 8.50 -14.56 -30.24
CA ASP A 35 8.60 -15.53 -31.33
C ASP A 35 9.31 -16.85 -30.95
N THR A 36 10.04 -16.89 -29.82
CA THR A 36 10.87 -18.07 -29.45
C THR A 36 10.58 -18.63 -28.06
N HIS A 37 9.80 -17.95 -27.23
CA HIS A 37 9.77 -18.16 -25.78
C HIS A 37 8.37 -18.34 -25.17
N VAL A 38 7.48 -19.11 -25.81
CA VAL A 38 6.07 -19.29 -25.37
C VAL A 38 5.94 -19.69 -23.89
N MET A 39 6.71 -20.66 -23.41
CA MET A 39 6.66 -21.08 -22.00
C MET A 39 7.10 -19.97 -21.03
N ILE A 40 8.09 -19.17 -21.41
CA ILE A 40 8.57 -18.04 -20.60
C ILE A 40 7.52 -16.92 -20.58
N VAL A 41 6.81 -16.68 -21.69
CA VAL A 41 5.68 -15.74 -21.73
C VAL A 41 4.62 -16.14 -20.70
N VAL A 42 4.26 -17.43 -20.67
CA VAL A 42 3.26 -17.96 -19.73
C VAL A 42 3.73 -17.79 -18.29
N ILE A 43 4.97 -18.19 -17.98
CA ILE A 43 5.55 -18.03 -16.64
C ILE A 43 5.59 -16.55 -16.23
N ALA A 44 6.07 -15.67 -17.11
CA ALA A 44 6.15 -14.23 -16.84
C ALA A 44 4.77 -13.64 -16.55
N ARG A 45 3.73 -14.07 -17.27
CA ARG A 45 2.35 -13.66 -17.03
C ARG A 45 1.84 -14.13 -15.67
N ILE A 46 2.03 -15.41 -15.34
CA ILE A 46 1.64 -15.98 -14.04
C ILE A 46 2.32 -15.24 -12.89
N VAL A 47 3.63 -15.03 -12.99
CA VAL A 47 4.39 -14.29 -11.97
C VAL A 47 3.87 -12.86 -11.84
N ARG A 48 3.60 -12.19 -12.96
CA ARG A 48 3.08 -10.82 -12.96
C ARG A 48 1.70 -10.72 -12.33
N ASP A 49 0.80 -11.66 -12.63
CA ASP A 49 -0.53 -11.72 -12.03
C ASP A 49 -0.46 -12.01 -10.53
N LEU A 50 0.40 -12.95 -10.11
CA LEU A 50 0.63 -13.25 -8.69
C LEU A 50 1.18 -12.03 -7.94
N GLU A 51 2.20 -11.38 -8.50
CA GLU A 51 2.78 -10.14 -7.96
C GLU A 51 1.72 -9.06 -7.81
N LEU A 52 0.88 -8.85 -8.83
CA LEU A 52 -0.19 -7.86 -8.79
C LEU A 52 -1.23 -8.19 -7.72
N GLN A 53 -1.64 -9.45 -7.59
CA GLN A 53 -2.66 -9.87 -6.61
C GLN A 53 -2.17 -9.82 -5.17
N LEU A 54 -0.88 -10.09 -4.92
CA LEU A 54 -0.29 -10.06 -3.58
C LEU A 54 0.16 -8.66 -3.18
N SER A 55 0.97 -8.01 -4.03
CA SER A 55 1.64 -6.78 -3.65
C SER A 55 0.68 -5.60 -3.51
N LEU A 56 -0.44 -5.58 -4.26
CA LEU A 56 -1.45 -4.53 -4.14
C LEU A 56 -2.30 -4.63 -2.87
N LEU A 57 -2.15 -5.69 -2.06
CA LEU A 57 -2.78 -5.76 -0.74
C LEU A 57 -2.13 -4.80 0.28
N ALA A 58 -0.91 -4.33 0.02
CA ALA A 58 -0.13 -3.56 0.98
C ALA A 58 -0.81 -2.28 1.49
N VAL A 59 -1.26 -1.43 0.56
CA VAL A 59 -1.88 -0.13 0.89
C VAL A 59 -3.24 -0.31 1.58
N PRO A 60 -4.17 -1.13 1.04
CA PRO A 60 -5.38 -1.58 1.74
C PRO A 60 -5.13 -2.09 3.16
N LEU A 61 -4.15 -2.96 3.34
CA LEU A 61 -3.83 -3.53 4.64
C LEU A 61 -3.31 -2.46 5.59
N PHE A 62 -2.50 -1.52 5.12
CA PHE A 62 -2.03 -0.41 5.93
C PHE A 62 -3.20 0.47 6.40
N PHE A 63 -4.15 0.81 5.52
CA PHE A 63 -5.37 1.54 5.91
C PHE A 63 -6.16 0.75 6.95
N LEU A 64 -6.39 -0.54 6.70
CA LEU A 64 -7.12 -1.41 7.61
C LEU A 64 -6.48 -1.46 9.00
N VAL A 65 -5.17 -1.70 9.10
CA VAL A 65 -4.42 -1.71 10.37
C VAL A 65 -4.49 -0.34 11.06
N SER A 66 -4.34 0.75 10.30
CA SER A 66 -4.36 2.10 10.84
C SER A 66 -5.72 2.48 11.41
N LEU A 67 -6.80 2.13 10.72
CA LEU A 67 -8.18 2.36 11.16
C LEU A 67 -8.57 1.43 12.31
N TYR A 68 -8.13 0.17 12.28
CA TYR A 68 -8.32 -0.78 13.39
C TYR A 68 -7.70 -0.25 14.69
N LEU A 69 -6.44 0.21 14.63
CA LEU A 69 -5.76 0.85 15.76
C LEU A 69 -6.46 2.14 16.22
N PHE A 70 -7.11 2.86 15.32
CA PHE A 70 -7.90 4.03 15.66
C PHE A 70 -9.12 3.65 16.51
N PHE A 71 -9.88 2.63 16.08
CA PHE A 71 -11.10 2.21 16.76
C PHE A 71 -10.85 1.51 18.10
N ILE A 72 -9.79 0.69 18.23
CA ILE A 72 -9.43 0.07 19.54
C ILE A 72 -9.23 1.13 20.62
N LYS A 73 -8.62 2.26 20.25
CA LYS A 73 -8.34 3.35 21.18
C LYS A 73 -9.58 4.13 21.62
N LYS A 74 -10.77 3.81 21.09
CA LYS A 74 -12.05 4.48 21.39
C LYS A 74 -11.88 6.00 21.28
N PRO A 75 -11.72 6.51 20.05
CA PRO A 75 -11.15 7.83 19.81
C PRO A 75 -12.06 8.93 20.37
N ASP A 76 -11.46 9.85 21.14
CA ASP A 76 -12.07 11.12 21.52
C ASP A 76 -11.54 12.28 20.64
N ARG A 77 -12.03 13.49 20.90
CA ARG A 77 -11.65 14.69 20.13
C ARG A 77 -10.16 15.02 20.29
N GLU A 78 -9.61 14.81 21.46
CA GLU A 78 -8.20 15.10 21.76
C GLU A 78 -7.28 14.14 21.01
N TYR A 79 -7.58 12.84 21.06
CA TYR A 79 -6.85 11.81 20.33
C TYR A 79 -6.94 12.03 18.81
N LEU A 80 -8.11 12.39 18.28
CA LEU A 80 -8.25 12.78 16.87
C LEU A 80 -7.31 13.93 16.51
N LYS A 81 -7.34 15.01 17.31
CA LYS A 81 -6.49 16.19 17.08
C LYS A 81 -5.00 15.83 17.08
N ILE A 82 -4.55 15.07 18.09
CA ILE A 82 -3.15 14.61 18.18
C ILE A 82 -2.77 13.79 16.95
N ARG A 83 -3.63 12.87 16.52
CA ARG A 83 -3.38 12.01 15.36
C ARG A 83 -3.32 12.79 14.06
N LEU A 84 -4.25 13.73 13.83
CA LEU A 84 -4.26 14.57 12.64
C LEU A 84 -3.04 15.50 12.59
N ILE A 85 -2.64 16.10 13.71
CA ILE A 85 -1.41 16.89 13.78
C ILE A 85 -0.19 16.04 13.42
N LYS A 86 -0.11 14.81 13.92
CA LYS A 86 1.00 13.89 13.56
C LYS A 86 0.99 13.58 12.06
N LEU A 87 -0.15 13.22 11.49
CA LEU A 87 -0.28 12.91 10.06
C LEU A 87 0.03 14.12 9.19
N PHE A 88 -0.46 15.31 9.56
CA PHE A 88 -0.19 16.55 8.86
C PHE A 88 1.31 16.88 8.87
N LYS A 89 1.98 16.78 10.03
CA LYS A 89 3.44 16.97 10.13
C LYS A 89 4.21 16.03 9.21
N LEU A 90 3.82 14.75 9.17
CA LEU A 90 4.44 13.76 8.28
C LEU A 90 4.19 14.09 6.82
N PHE A 91 2.95 14.41 6.47
CA PHE A 91 2.57 14.78 5.11
C PHE A 91 3.33 16.01 4.63
N THR A 92 3.31 17.11 5.39
CA THR A 92 4.02 18.34 5.02
C THR A 92 5.52 18.12 4.88
N PHE A 93 6.15 17.41 5.83
CA PHE A 93 7.58 17.11 5.76
C PHE A 93 7.95 16.36 4.47
N TRP A 94 7.24 15.27 4.19
CA TRP A 94 7.54 14.43 3.04
C TRP A 94 7.16 15.09 1.71
N SER A 95 6.06 15.85 1.66
CA SER A 95 5.70 16.64 0.48
C SER A 95 6.74 17.71 0.18
N ILE A 96 7.25 18.43 1.19
CA ILE A 96 8.34 19.40 0.98
C ILE A 96 9.60 18.68 0.48
N PHE A 97 10.01 17.59 1.13
CA PHE A 97 11.17 16.81 0.72
C PHE A 97 11.04 16.32 -0.74
N HIS A 98 9.87 15.82 -1.11
CA HIS A 98 9.59 15.34 -2.47
C HIS A 98 9.76 16.43 -3.53
N ASN A 99 9.24 17.63 -3.28
CA ASN A 99 9.35 18.75 -4.20
C ASN A 99 10.80 19.27 -4.30
N ILE A 100 11.53 19.31 -3.18
CA ILE A 100 12.96 19.66 -3.18
C ILE A 100 13.76 18.63 -3.99
N PHE A 101 13.50 17.35 -3.78
CA PHE A 101 14.16 16.28 -4.52
C PHE A 101 13.89 16.37 -6.01
N LEU A 102 12.61 16.54 -6.41
CA LEU A 102 12.26 16.69 -7.82
C LEU A 102 13.02 17.87 -8.43
N PHE A 103 12.91 19.06 -7.83
CA PHE A 103 13.59 20.26 -8.34
C PHE A 103 15.11 20.05 -8.48
N THR A 104 15.72 19.32 -7.56
CA THR A 104 17.16 19.01 -7.61
C THR A 104 17.51 18.12 -8.80
N VAL A 105 16.64 17.15 -9.14
CA VAL A 105 16.87 16.17 -10.19
C VAL A 105 16.47 16.69 -11.58
N THR A 106 15.32 17.35 -11.70
CA THR A 106 14.77 17.76 -13.00
C THR A 106 14.99 19.23 -13.33
N ARG A 107 15.29 20.07 -12.33
CA ARG A 107 15.30 21.55 -12.43
C ARG A 107 13.95 22.16 -12.78
N GLU A 108 12.88 21.38 -12.69
CA GLU A 108 11.51 21.82 -12.95
C GLU A 108 10.82 22.21 -11.64
N VAL A 109 10.07 23.31 -11.68
CA VAL A 109 9.17 23.70 -10.60
C VAL A 109 7.79 23.14 -10.94
N PRO A 110 7.17 22.33 -10.07
CA PRO A 110 5.92 21.68 -10.40
C PRO A 110 4.74 22.67 -10.37
N ASP A 111 3.86 22.57 -11.37
CA ASP A 111 2.70 23.45 -11.51
C ASP A 111 1.67 23.23 -10.40
N PHE A 112 1.25 24.31 -9.75
CA PHE A 112 0.27 24.26 -8.68
C PHE A 112 -1.03 23.61 -9.16
N SER A 113 -1.38 22.49 -8.53
CA SER A 113 -2.59 21.72 -8.84
C SER A 113 -3.12 21.01 -7.61
N TRP A 114 -4.38 20.58 -7.69
CA TRP A 114 -4.99 19.76 -6.64
C TRP A 114 -4.21 18.46 -6.37
N ASP A 115 -3.58 17.91 -7.41
CA ASP A 115 -2.74 16.72 -7.30
C ASP A 115 -1.47 16.98 -6.45
N ILE A 116 -0.93 18.20 -6.44
CA ILE A 116 0.18 18.57 -5.54
C ILE A 116 -0.32 18.70 -4.10
N ILE A 117 -1.48 19.33 -3.90
CA ILE A 117 -2.08 19.51 -2.56
C ILE A 117 -2.39 18.16 -1.92
N THR A 118 -2.87 17.20 -2.70
CA THR A 118 -3.15 15.84 -2.24
C THR A 118 -1.88 14.99 -2.13
N GLY A 119 -0.73 15.47 -2.61
CA GLY A 119 0.54 14.76 -2.57
C GLY A 119 0.62 13.58 -3.56
N LEU A 120 -0.17 13.62 -4.64
CA LEU A 120 -0.12 12.68 -5.75
C LEU A 120 0.97 13.06 -6.75
N LYS A 121 1.01 14.34 -7.12
CA LYS A 121 2.02 14.92 -8.02
C LYS A 121 3.02 15.74 -7.21
N PRO A 122 4.20 16.02 -7.78
CA PRO A 122 4.68 15.56 -9.08
C PRO A 122 5.19 14.10 -9.10
N SER A 123 5.24 13.52 -10.29
CA SER A 123 5.81 12.19 -10.54
C SER A 123 7.34 12.23 -10.50
N LEU A 124 7.98 11.22 -9.92
CA LEU A 124 9.44 11.05 -9.99
C LEU A 124 9.84 10.31 -11.28
N PRO A 125 10.95 10.70 -11.94
CA PRO A 125 11.50 9.95 -13.06
C PRO A 125 11.72 8.47 -12.70
N PHE A 126 11.19 7.56 -13.52
CA PHE A 126 11.32 6.10 -13.36
C PHE A 126 10.71 5.47 -12.09
N ALA A 127 10.19 6.29 -11.16
CA ALA A 127 9.52 5.82 -9.94
C ALA A 127 8.02 6.18 -9.89
N GLY A 128 7.54 7.03 -10.80
CA GLY A 128 6.13 7.40 -10.94
C GLY A 128 5.63 8.33 -9.84
N ASP A 129 4.30 8.41 -9.69
CA ASP A 129 3.61 9.38 -8.82
C ASP A 129 4.06 9.32 -7.36
N SER A 130 3.94 10.43 -6.64
CA SER A 130 4.22 10.47 -5.21
C SER A 130 3.35 9.48 -4.44
N VAL A 131 3.90 8.87 -3.39
CA VAL A 131 3.16 7.95 -2.51
C VAL A 131 2.44 8.67 -1.36
N PHE A 132 2.61 9.98 -1.22
CA PHE A 132 2.09 10.73 -0.07
C PHE A 132 0.59 11.04 -0.12
N TYR A 133 -0.09 10.81 -1.26
CA TYR A 133 -1.56 10.77 -1.31
C TYR A 133 -2.14 9.79 -0.29
N PHE A 134 -1.38 8.74 0.04
CA PHE A 134 -1.74 7.79 1.09
C PHE A 134 -1.95 8.49 2.44
N LEU A 135 -1.05 9.41 2.84
CA LEU A 135 -1.16 10.15 4.09
C LEU A 135 -2.34 11.12 4.07
N PHE A 136 -2.59 11.78 2.93
CA PHE A 136 -3.76 12.63 2.74
C PHE A 136 -5.06 11.83 2.92
N ASN A 137 -5.20 10.70 2.22
CA ASN A 137 -6.34 9.80 2.37
C ASN A 137 -6.48 9.30 3.80
N LEU A 138 -5.38 9.00 4.50
CA LEU A 138 -5.44 8.55 5.88
C LEU A 138 -5.97 9.65 6.83
N MET A 139 -5.62 10.92 6.59
CA MET A 139 -6.21 12.04 7.34
C MET A 139 -7.72 12.10 7.16
N VAL A 140 -8.19 12.07 5.90
CA VAL A 140 -9.64 12.11 5.58
C VAL A 140 -10.37 10.90 6.17
N LEU A 141 -9.85 9.69 5.97
CA LEU A 141 -10.43 8.47 6.54
C LEU A 141 -10.46 8.49 8.07
N THR A 142 -9.45 9.10 8.72
CA THR A 142 -9.44 9.24 10.19
C THR A 142 -10.56 10.16 10.66
N ILE A 143 -10.83 11.27 9.95
CA ILE A 143 -11.94 12.18 10.24
C ILE A 143 -13.28 11.44 10.05
N ILE A 144 -13.49 10.79 8.91
CA ILE A 144 -14.74 10.06 8.63
C ILE A 144 -14.93 8.92 9.65
N SER A 145 -13.87 8.21 10.02
CA SER A 145 -13.92 7.14 11.03
C SER A 145 -14.29 7.68 12.41
N PHE A 146 -13.84 8.90 12.77
CA PHE A 146 -14.25 9.54 14.00
C PHE A 146 -15.75 9.87 13.97
N LEU A 147 -16.24 10.48 12.90
CA LEU A 147 -17.68 10.76 12.74
C LEU A 147 -18.51 9.48 12.81
N PHE A 148 -18.04 8.42 12.15
CA PHE A 148 -18.64 7.09 12.19
C PHE A 148 -18.69 6.53 13.63
N PHE A 149 -17.62 6.68 14.40
CA PHE A 149 -17.56 6.24 15.80
C PHE A 149 -18.51 7.02 16.74
N GLN A 150 -18.80 8.29 16.44
CA GLN A 150 -19.70 9.13 17.25
C GLN A 150 -21.18 8.78 17.08
N ILE A 151 -21.53 7.91 16.13
CA ILE A 151 -22.90 7.46 15.93
C ILE A 151 -23.33 6.62 17.14
N LYS A 152 -24.37 7.05 17.86
CA LYS A 152 -24.86 6.34 19.06
C LYS A 152 -25.82 5.19 18.76
N SER A 153 -26.45 5.18 17.58
CA SER A 153 -27.46 4.18 17.22
C SER A 153 -26.82 2.95 16.57
N ASP A 154 -26.82 1.83 17.29
CA ASP A 154 -26.32 0.54 16.78
C ASP A 154 -27.04 0.09 15.50
N LYS A 155 -28.35 0.34 15.41
CA LYS A 155 -29.14 0.02 14.21
C LYS A 155 -28.65 0.83 13.00
N PHE A 156 -28.38 2.12 13.21
CA PHE A 156 -27.90 3.00 12.15
C PHE A 156 -26.47 2.66 11.73
N ILE A 157 -25.57 2.33 12.68
CA ILE A 157 -24.21 1.85 12.36
C ILE A 157 -24.26 0.59 11.50
N LYS A 158 -25.10 -0.38 11.87
CA LYS A 158 -25.25 -1.63 11.09
C LYS A 158 -25.74 -1.34 9.67
N LEU A 159 -26.78 -0.51 9.54
CA LEU A 159 -27.31 -0.12 8.23
C LEU A 159 -26.26 0.60 7.40
N LEU A 160 -25.62 1.63 7.95
CA LEU A 160 -24.61 2.42 7.25
C LEU A 160 -23.43 1.54 6.81
N SER A 161 -22.96 0.66 7.70
CA SER A 161 -21.89 -0.28 7.37
C SER A 161 -22.26 -1.22 6.23
N PHE A 162 -23.45 -1.81 6.30
CA PHE A 162 -23.95 -2.72 5.27
C PHE A 162 -24.04 -1.98 3.93
N VAL A 163 -24.66 -0.80 3.91
CA VAL A 163 -24.77 0.03 2.71
C VAL A 163 -23.40 0.39 2.17
N THR A 164 -22.48 0.88 3.00
CA THR A 164 -21.12 1.25 2.56
C THR A 164 -20.37 0.06 1.97
N ILE A 165 -20.41 -1.11 2.61
CA ILE A 165 -19.70 -2.30 2.13
C ILE A 165 -20.32 -2.78 0.82
N ILE A 166 -21.63 -3.04 0.78
CA ILE A 166 -22.30 -3.57 -0.40
C ILE A 166 -22.19 -2.61 -1.57
N PHE A 167 -22.44 -1.31 -1.35
CA PHE A 167 -22.32 -0.30 -2.40
C PHE A 167 -20.88 -0.22 -2.94
N SER A 168 -19.86 -0.25 -2.08
CA SER A 168 -18.46 -0.21 -2.54
C SER A 168 -18.10 -1.44 -3.39
N LEU A 169 -18.50 -2.63 -2.96
CA LEU A 169 -18.21 -3.87 -3.70
C LEU A 169 -18.94 -3.91 -5.05
N LEU A 170 -20.21 -3.51 -5.09
CA LEU A 170 -20.98 -3.40 -6.33
C LEU A 170 -20.42 -2.33 -7.26
N TYR A 171 -20.00 -1.18 -6.72
CA TYR A 171 -19.36 -0.12 -7.49
C TYR A 171 -18.04 -0.60 -8.11
N PHE A 172 -17.20 -1.32 -7.35
CA PHE A 172 -15.94 -1.89 -7.85
C PHE A 172 -16.16 -2.85 -9.02
N GLU A 173 -17.13 -3.76 -8.88
CA GLU A 173 -17.46 -4.72 -9.93
C GLU A 173 -18.07 -4.03 -11.17
N THR A 174 -19.00 -3.11 -10.96
CA THR A 174 -19.65 -2.36 -12.05
C THR A 174 -18.64 -1.58 -12.87
N VAL A 175 -17.68 -0.90 -12.21
CA VAL A 175 -16.62 -0.16 -12.90
C VAL A 175 -15.69 -1.10 -13.67
N GLY A 176 -15.34 -2.25 -13.08
CA GLY A 176 -14.53 -3.27 -13.76
C GLY A 176 -15.19 -3.86 -15.00
N ILE A 177 -16.46 -4.24 -14.91
CA ILE A 177 -17.24 -4.77 -16.05
C ILE A 177 -17.50 -3.69 -17.11
N ALA A 178 -17.67 -2.43 -16.70
CA ALA A 178 -17.79 -1.30 -17.62
C ALA A 178 -16.46 -0.90 -18.28
N ASN A 179 -15.40 -1.71 -18.13
CA ASN A 179 -14.06 -1.48 -18.67
C ASN A 179 -13.50 -0.10 -18.31
N SER A 180 -13.82 0.37 -17.11
CA SER A 180 -13.38 1.64 -16.55
C SER A 180 -12.50 1.38 -15.33
N SER A 181 -11.65 2.35 -14.96
CA SER A 181 -10.78 2.23 -13.78
C SER A 181 -11.03 3.36 -12.80
N ILE A 182 -11.17 3.01 -11.53
CA ILE A 182 -11.15 3.97 -10.42
C ILE A 182 -9.69 4.41 -10.23
N PRO A 183 -9.37 5.71 -10.30
CA PRO A 183 -8.02 6.18 -10.02
C PRO A 183 -7.58 5.73 -8.63
N TYR A 184 -6.37 5.17 -8.55
CA TYR A 184 -5.89 4.46 -7.36
C TYR A 184 -5.77 5.35 -6.11
N HIS A 185 -5.64 6.66 -6.28
CA HIS A 185 -5.52 7.63 -5.19
C HIS A 185 -6.89 8.10 -4.68
N TRP A 186 -8.00 7.77 -5.35
CA TRP A 186 -9.32 8.21 -4.93
C TRP A 186 -9.75 7.56 -3.61
N LEU A 187 -10.42 8.36 -2.78
CA LEU A 187 -10.92 7.95 -1.47
C LEU A 187 -11.95 6.80 -1.58
N SER A 188 -12.69 6.71 -2.68
CA SER A 188 -13.69 5.65 -2.94
C SER A 188 -13.10 4.24 -2.85
N ASN A 189 -11.82 4.06 -3.17
CA ASN A 189 -11.14 2.77 -3.00
C ASN A 189 -11.01 2.33 -1.54
N PHE A 190 -11.08 3.28 -0.58
CA PHE A 190 -10.66 3.04 0.80
C PHE A 190 -11.76 3.24 1.85
N ILE A 191 -12.89 3.88 1.50
CA ILE A 191 -14.02 4.10 2.42
C ILE A 191 -14.55 2.78 2.98
N VAL A 192 -14.54 1.71 2.18
CA VAL A 192 -14.97 0.36 2.58
C VAL A 192 -14.25 -0.16 3.82
N TYR A 193 -13.01 0.26 4.07
CA TYR A 193 -12.23 -0.21 5.21
C TYR A 193 -12.67 0.42 6.55
N ILE A 194 -13.46 1.50 6.54
CA ILE A 194 -13.98 2.13 7.77
C ILE A 194 -14.90 1.17 8.54
N PRO A 195 -16.05 0.72 7.98
CA PRO A 195 -16.92 -0.22 8.68
C PRO A 195 -16.22 -1.55 8.95
N ILE A 196 -15.37 -2.02 8.01
CA ILE A 196 -14.61 -3.26 8.22
C ILE A 196 -13.71 -3.16 9.46
N ALA A 197 -12.89 -2.12 9.56
CA ALA A 197 -12.00 -1.91 10.69
C ALA A 197 -12.78 -1.73 12.00
N PHE A 198 -13.92 -1.03 11.96
CA PHE A 198 -14.80 -0.88 13.11
C PHE A 198 -15.32 -2.22 13.64
N TYR A 199 -15.78 -3.11 12.75
CA TYR A 199 -16.26 -4.44 13.15
C TYR A 199 -15.14 -5.35 13.66
N ILE A 200 -13.96 -5.29 13.05
CA ILE A 200 -12.80 -6.04 13.56
C ILE A 200 -12.43 -5.56 14.97
N ALA A 201 -12.45 -4.24 15.22
CA ALA A 201 -12.09 -3.66 16.51
C ALA A 201 -13.11 -3.95 17.63
N ASN A 202 -14.40 -3.92 17.32
CA ASN A 202 -15.46 -4.05 18.34
C ASN A 202 -16.05 -5.47 18.44
N TYR A 203 -15.86 -6.30 17.41
CA TYR A 203 -16.46 -7.64 17.30
C TYR A 203 -15.47 -8.65 16.71
N SER A 204 -14.22 -8.61 17.16
CA SER A 204 -13.11 -9.43 16.64
C SER A 204 -13.47 -10.90 16.47
N ASP A 205 -14.07 -11.52 17.48
CA ASP A 205 -14.38 -12.96 17.47
C ASP A 205 -15.39 -13.33 16.37
N LYS A 206 -16.30 -12.39 16.06
CA LYS A 206 -17.31 -12.58 15.01
C LYS A 206 -16.71 -12.46 13.61
N ILE A 207 -15.68 -11.64 13.42
CA ILE A 207 -15.07 -11.41 12.11
C ILE A 207 -13.95 -12.43 11.85
N LEU A 208 -13.07 -12.66 12.82
CA LEU A 208 -11.89 -13.53 12.67
C LEU A 208 -12.24 -14.99 12.39
N LYS A 209 -13.43 -15.46 12.84
CA LYS A 209 -13.90 -16.83 12.55
C LYS A 209 -14.19 -17.08 11.07
N PHE A 210 -14.44 -16.02 10.28
CA PHE A 210 -14.72 -16.15 8.84
C PHE A 210 -13.46 -16.09 7.96
N ARG A 211 -12.26 -16.13 8.55
CA ARG A 211 -10.97 -16.04 7.81
C ARG A 211 -10.87 -16.98 6.60
N PHE A 212 -11.41 -18.20 6.71
CA PHE A 212 -11.42 -19.15 5.59
C PHE A 212 -12.31 -18.68 4.43
N TYR A 213 -13.48 -18.12 4.72
CA TYR A 213 -14.37 -17.59 3.69
C TYR A 213 -13.77 -16.36 3.00
N TYR A 214 -13.05 -15.51 3.74
CA TYR A 214 -12.32 -14.40 3.13
C TYR A 214 -11.22 -14.90 2.19
N LEU A 215 -10.51 -15.98 2.54
CA LEU A 215 -9.50 -16.59 1.67
C LEU A 215 -10.12 -17.18 0.40
N VAL A 216 -11.22 -17.93 0.54
CA VAL A 216 -11.94 -18.48 -0.61
C VAL A 216 -12.44 -17.35 -1.53
N ALA A 217 -13.05 -16.30 -0.96
CA ALA A 217 -13.47 -15.14 -1.72
C ALA A 217 -12.29 -14.44 -2.41
N TYR A 218 -11.16 -14.26 -1.70
CA TYR A 218 -9.95 -13.69 -2.29
C TYR A 218 -9.49 -14.49 -3.51
N ILE A 219 -9.36 -15.82 -3.38
CA ILE A 219 -8.96 -16.69 -4.50
C ILE A 219 -9.94 -16.58 -5.67
N LEU A 220 -11.25 -16.69 -5.41
CA LEU A 220 -12.27 -16.63 -6.47
C LEU A 220 -12.27 -15.28 -7.20
N PHE A 221 -12.24 -14.16 -6.46
CA PHE A 221 -12.21 -12.83 -7.07
C PHE A 221 -10.86 -12.50 -7.71
N SER A 222 -9.74 -13.08 -7.23
CA SER A 222 -8.44 -12.97 -7.92
C SER A 222 -8.44 -13.74 -9.24
N LEU A 223 -9.08 -14.90 -9.32
CA LEU A 223 -9.25 -15.63 -10.58
C LEU A 223 -10.17 -14.86 -11.54
N HIS A 224 -11.27 -14.30 -11.04
CA HIS A 224 -12.14 -13.40 -11.80
C HIS A 224 -11.38 -12.18 -12.35
N ASP A 225 -10.54 -11.57 -11.52
CA ASP A 225 -9.67 -10.47 -11.93
C ASP A 225 -8.69 -10.84 -13.04
N ILE A 226 -8.07 -12.02 -12.93
CA ILE A 226 -7.16 -12.56 -13.95
C ILE A 226 -7.94 -12.81 -15.24
N TYR A 227 -9.13 -13.41 -15.15
CA TYR A 227 -10.02 -13.63 -16.28
C TYR A 227 -10.32 -12.30 -16.99
N LEU A 228 -10.80 -11.28 -16.28
CA LEU A 228 -11.10 -9.96 -16.86
C LEU A 228 -9.87 -9.35 -17.55
N ARG A 229 -8.68 -9.42 -16.93
CA ARG A 229 -7.44 -8.95 -17.58
C ARG A 229 -7.07 -9.73 -18.83
N ILE A 230 -7.34 -11.04 -18.88
CA ILE A 230 -7.11 -11.86 -20.08
C ILE A 230 -7.96 -11.36 -21.25
N TYR A 231 -9.19 -10.91 -20.99
CA TYR A 231 -10.09 -10.32 -21.99
C TYR A 231 -9.86 -8.82 -22.22
N GLY A 232 -8.80 -8.23 -21.68
CA GLY A 232 -8.42 -6.84 -21.93
C GLY A 232 -9.21 -5.80 -21.15
N TYR A 233 -9.94 -6.20 -20.10
CA TYR A 233 -10.62 -5.25 -19.23
C TYR A 233 -9.62 -4.48 -18.36
N ASN A 234 -9.75 -3.15 -18.34
CA ASN A 234 -8.99 -2.26 -17.49
C ASN A 234 -9.53 -2.33 -16.06
N GLN A 235 -8.71 -2.88 -15.16
CA GLN A 235 -9.10 -3.03 -13.76
C GLN A 235 -8.48 -1.95 -12.87
N SER A 236 -9.29 -1.43 -11.95
CA SER A 236 -8.84 -0.55 -10.86
C SER A 236 -7.72 -1.21 -10.04
N ILE A 237 -6.74 -0.44 -9.57
CA ILE A 237 -5.63 -1.00 -8.76
C ILE A 237 -6.15 -1.54 -7.41
N TYR A 238 -6.89 -0.69 -6.67
CA TYR A 238 -7.38 -1.01 -5.32
C TYR A 238 -8.90 -1.23 -5.24
N GLY A 239 -9.67 -0.61 -6.13
CA GLY A 239 -11.12 -0.73 -6.20
C GLY A 239 -11.57 -2.05 -6.82
N ARG A 240 -11.22 -3.15 -6.15
CA ARG A 240 -11.52 -4.53 -6.56
C ARG A 240 -11.92 -5.36 -5.34
N ILE A 241 -12.86 -6.28 -5.54
CA ILE A 241 -13.35 -7.15 -4.47
C ILE A 241 -12.23 -8.06 -3.96
N SER A 242 -11.41 -8.60 -4.87
CA SER A 242 -10.21 -9.39 -4.55
C SER A 242 -9.30 -8.67 -3.53
N ILE A 243 -9.07 -7.38 -3.72
CA ILE A 243 -8.20 -6.59 -2.85
C ILE A 243 -8.79 -6.40 -1.46
N VAL A 244 -10.11 -6.14 -1.36
CA VAL A 244 -10.80 -6.05 -0.06
C VAL A 244 -10.72 -7.40 0.68
N CYS A 245 -11.06 -8.49 0.00
CA CYS A 245 -11.02 -9.85 0.55
C CYS A 245 -9.59 -10.27 0.93
N GLY A 246 -8.59 -9.94 0.11
CA GLY A 246 -7.18 -10.25 0.37
C GLY A 246 -6.64 -9.51 1.58
N ALA A 247 -6.94 -8.22 1.73
CA ALA A 247 -6.57 -7.43 2.91
C ALA A 247 -7.22 -7.99 4.19
N LEU A 248 -8.50 -8.36 4.12
CA LEU A 248 -9.23 -9.02 5.20
C LEU A 248 -8.64 -10.39 5.56
N THR A 249 -8.32 -11.19 4.55
CA THR A 249 -7.72 -12.52 4.71
C THR A 249 -6.39 -12.39 5.45
N LEU A 250 -5.50 -11.55 4.94
CA LEU A 250 -4.17 -11.37 5.51
C LEU A 250 -4.25 -10.83 6.94
N PHE A 251 -5.11 -9.84 7.19
CA PHE A 251 -5.38 -9.34 8.53
C PHE A 251 -5.84 -10.45 9.47
N CYS A 252 -6.89 -11.19 9.11
CA CYS A 252 -7.49 -12.19 9.99
C CYS A 252 -6.57 -13.38 10.27
N TYR A 253 -5.84 -13.87 9.27
CA TYR A 253 -4.88 -14.95 9.48
C TYR A 253 -3.74 -14.50 10.39
N VAL A 254 -3.05 -13.40 10.06
CA VAL A 254 -1.91 -12.95 10.87
C VAL A 254 -2.32 -12.56 12.29
N TYR A 255 -3.48 -11.92 12.46
CA TYR A 255 -3.97 -11.52 13.78
C TYR A 255 -4.36 -12.70 14.68
N THR A 256 -4.63 -13.88 14.11
CA THR A 256 -4.95 -15.11 14.87
C THR A 256 -3.73 -15.97 15.17
N LEU A 257 -2.57 -15.66 14.58
CA LEU A 257 -1.33 -16.37 14.86
C LEU A 257 -0.72 -15.96 16.20
N LYS A 258 -0.09 -16.93 16.87
CA LYS A 258 0.84 -16.67 17.97
C LYS A 258 2.21 -16.40 17.35
N ILE A 259 2.57 -15.14 17.21
CA ILE A 259 3.84 -14.72 16.62
C ILE A 259 4.82 -14.40 17.75
N PRO A 260 5.94 -15.14 17.88
CA PRO A 260 6.95 -14.82 18.88
C PRO A 260 7.57 -13.45 18.60
N GLU A 261 8.12 -12.82 19.63
CA GLU A 261 8.86 -11.58 19.46
C GLU A 261 10.02 -11.79 18.48
N ASN A 262 10.00 -11.03 17.39
CA ASN A 262 11.03 -11.10 16.36
C ASN A 262 11.56 -9.69 16.08
N TRP A 263 12.86 -9.53 16.27
CA TRP A 263 13.51 -8.23 16.14
C TRP A 263 13.40 -7.68 14.71
N TYR A 264 13.50 -8.52 13.68
CA TYR A 264 13.39 -8.10 12.28
C TYR A 264 11.99 -7.54 11.98
N ILE A 265 10.95 -8.25 12.41
CA ILE A 265 9.55 -7.83 12.24
C ILE A 265 9.33 -6.48 12.94
N GLN A 266 9.82 -6.34 14.17
CA GLN A 266 9.70 -5.10 14.93
C GLN A 266 10.46 -3.95 14.26
N LYS A 267 11.65 -4.18 13.70
CA LYS A 267 12.41 -3.13 12.99
C LYS A 267 11.73 -2.72 11.69
N LEU A 268 11.28 -3.68 10.88
CA LEU A 268 10.55 -3.40 9.64
C LEU A 268 9.26 -2.64 9.90
N SER A 269 8.48 -3.05 10.90
CA SER A 269 7.27 -2.33 11.32
C SER A 269 7.56 -0.93 11.84
N GLN A 270 8.60 -0.79 12.67
CA GLN A 270 8.97 0.51 13.26
C GLN A 270 9.36 1.52 12.18
N TYR A 271 10.08 1.09 11.14
CA TYR A 271 10.56 1.99 10.09
C TYR A 271 9.76 1.85 8.79
N SER A 272 8.55 1.31 8.83
CA SER A 272 7.76 1.02 7.62
C SER A 272 7.48 2.29 6.82
N LEU A 273 7.23 3.43 7.50
CA LEU A 273 7.03 4.72 6.82
C LEU A 273 8.31 5.24 6.17
N GLY A 274 9.45 5.17 6.87
CA GLY A 274 10.74 5.54 6.31
C GLY A 274 11.09 4.69 5.08
N LEU A 275 10.89 3.38 5.16
CA LEU A 275 11.06 2.46 4.03
C LEU A 275 10.13 2.85 2.88
N PHE A 276 8.85 3.11 3.18
CA PHE A 276 7.83 3.49 2.20
C PHE A 276 8.11 4.82 1.50
N ALA A 277 8.63 5.81 2.21
CA ALA A 277 8.92 7.12 1.64
C ALA A 277 10.24 7.12 0.86
N ILE A 278 11.30 6.55 1.44
CA ILE A 278 12.67 6.78 0.97
C ILE A 278 13.02 5.96 -0.28
N HIS A 279 12.47 4.74 -0.40
CA HIS A 279 12.89 3.81 -1.47
C HIS A 279 12.66 4.38 -2.88
N LYS A 280 11.62 5.21 -3.08
CA LYS A 280 11.32 5.80 -4.39
C LYS A 280 12.39 6.78 -4.87
N TYR A 281 13.03 7.50 -3.95
CA TYR A 281 14.11 8.42 -4.29
C TYR A 281 15.36 7.67 -4.73
N TRP A 282 15.73 6.61 -4.00
CA TRP A 282 16.84 5.74 -4.40
C TRP A 282 16.55 5.00 -5.70
N GLN A 283 15.32 4.52 -5.90
CA GLN A 283 14.90 3.95 -7.17
C GLN A 283 15.10 4.97 -8.30
N SER A 284 14.57 6.18 -8.16
CA SER A 284 14.70 7.22 -9.18
C SER A 284 16.17 7.56 -9.49
N LEU A 285 16.99 7.80 -8.46
CA LEU A 285 18.42 8.11 -8.65
C LEU A 285 19.17 7.00 -9.37
N LEU A 286 18.98 5.75 -8.96
CA LEU A 286 19.73 4.64 -9.54
C LEU A 286 19.29 4.39 -10.99
N PHE A 287 18.01 4.50 -11.31
CA PHE A 287 17.55 4.37 -12.71
C PHE A 287 18.06 5.50 -13.59
N LEU A 288 18.15 6.74 -13.07
CA LEU A 288 18.80 7.84 -13.76
C LEU A 288 20.30 7.57 -14.00
N LEU A 289 21.00 6.98 -13.04
CA LEU A 289 22.40 6.57 -13.22
C LEU A 289 22.55 5.50 -14.31
N VAL A 290 21.70 4.47 -14.29
CA VAL A 290 21.69 3.42 -15.33
C VAL A 290 21.45 4.02 -16.72
N GLN A 291 20.51 4.97 -16.83
CA GLN A 291 20.23 5.68 -18.07
C GLN A 291 21.41 6.55 -18.52
N HIS A 292 22.03 7.29 -17.60
CA HIS A 292 23.14 8.20 -17.89
C HIS A 292 24.37 7.44 -18.41
N TYR A 293 24.72 6.32 -17.79
CA TYR A 293 25.85 5.49 -18.20
C TYR A 293 25.53 4.55 -19.37
N GLN A 294 24.31 4.61 -19.92
CA GLN A 294 23.84 3.75 -21.00
C GLN A 294 24.22 2.29 -20.76
N ILE A 295 24.06 1.81 -19.52
CA ILE A 295 24.45 0.45 -19.15
C ILE A 295 23.60 -0.49 -20.00
N SER A 296 24.19 -0.99 -21.07
CA SER A 296 23.50 -1.84 -22.02
C SER A 296 23.11 -3.11 -21.28
N LEU A 297 21.83 -3.45 -21.41
CA LEU A 297 21.32 -4.72 -20.95
C LEU A 297 22.02 -5.78 -21.80
N LEU A 298 23.13 -6.32 -21.28
CA LEU A 298 23.77 -7.49 -21.87
C LEU A 298 22.66 -8.52 -22.09
N PRO A 299 22.42 -8.96 -23.34
CA PRO A 299 21.44 -9.99 -23.59
C PRO A 299 21.89 -11.23 -22.81
N SER A 300 21.26 -11.46 -21.66
CA SER A 300 21.55 -12.62 -20.84
C SER A 300 21.02 -13.85 -21.56
N LEU A 301 21.80 -14.92 -21.58
CA LEU A 301 21.35 -16.26 -21.99
C LEU A 301 20.14 -16.73 -21.16
N VAL A 302 19.93 -16.14 -19.98
CA VAL A 302 18.80 -16.37 -19.10
C VAL A 302 17.71 -15.31 -19.37
N PRO A 303 16.44 -15.71 -19.56
CA PRO A 303 15.33 -14.79 -19.80
C PRO A 303 14.95 -13.93 -18.59
N LEU A 304 15.59 -14.12 -17.43
CA LEU A 304 15.40 -13.29 -16.24
C LEU A 304 16.27 -12.02 -16.35
N ASN A 305 15.66 -10.86 -16.15
CA ASN A 305 16.38 -9.59 -16.15
C ASN A 305 17.04 -9.36 -14.77
N ILE A 306 18.33 -9.72 -14.67
CA ILE A 306 19.14 -9.64 -13.44
C ILE A 306 19.31 -8.20 -12.93
N MET A 307 19.09 -7.18 -13.77
CA MET A 307 19.19 -5.78 -13.33
C MET A 307 18.10 -5.39 -12.34
N PHE A 308 16.87 -5.87 -12.50
CA PHE A 308 15.80 -5.56 -11.55
C PHE A 308 16.05 -6.07 -10.12
N PRO A 309 16.45 -7.33 -9.88
CA PRO A 309 16.78 -7.79 -8.54
C PRO A 309 18.03 -7.12 -7.99
N LEU A 310 19.06 -6.88 -8.80
CA LEU A 310 20.27 -6.16 -8.35
C LEU A 310 19.93 -4.73 -7.94
N MET A 311 19.18 -4.01 -8.78
CA MET A 311 18.72 -2.65 -8.52
C MET A 311 17.83 -2.61 -7.28
N GLY A 312 16.88 -3.55 -7.18
CA GLY A 312 16.00 -3.66 -6.04
C GLY A 312 16.78 -3.88 -4.73
N ALA A 313 17.78 -4.76 -4.73
CA ALA A 313 18.64 -4.98 -3.58
C ALA A 313 19.42 -3.71 -3.19
N LEU A 314 19.97 -2.99 -4.18
CA LEU A 314 20.69 -1.75 -3.94
C LEU A 314 19.77 -0.64 -3.40
N VAL A 315 18.57 -0.48 -3.97
CA VAL A 315 17.55 0.45 -3.46
C VAL A 315 17.22 0.13 -2.00
N VAL A 316 16.96 -1.13 -1.67
CA VAL A 316 16.65 -1.55 -0.30
C VAL A 316 17.82 -1.26 0.65
N LEU A 317 19.05 -1.59 0.26
CA LEU A 317 20.26 -1.34 1.05
C LEU A 317 20.43 0.16 1.33
N LEU A 318 20.39 1.00 0.30
CA LEU A 318 20.54 2.44 0.44
C LEU A 318 19.41 3.06 1.26
N THR A 319 18.19 2.54 1.12
CA THR A 319 17.05 2.95 1.94
C THR A 319 17.29 2.64 3.42
N ILE A 320 17.77 1.44 3.74
CA ILE A 320 18.10 1.04 5.12
C ILE A 320 19.21 1.92 5.68
N VAL A 321 20.26 2.20 4.90
CA VAL A 321 21.35 3.10 5.30
C VAL A 321 20.82 4.51 5.57
N SER A 322 19.98 5.07 4.69
CA SER A 322 19.37 6.39 4.90
C SER A 322 18.51 6.43 6.17
N ILE A 323 17.72 5.39 6.44
CA ILE A 323 16.93 5.29 7.67
C ILE A 323 17.84 5.24 8.89
N TYR A 324 18.93 4.48 8.83
CA TYR A 324 19.91 4.39 9.90
C TYR A 324 20.55 5.77 10.20
N LEU A 325 20.93 6.52 9.16
CA LEU A 325 21.48 7.87 9.30
C LEU A 325 20.44 8.85 9.86
N LEU A 326 19.22 8.85 9.32
CA LEU A 326 18.13 9.73 9.76
C LEU A 326 17.70 9.46 11.20
N LYS A 327 17.78 8.20 11.66
CA LYS A 327 17.50 7.81 13.05
C LYS A 327 18.39 8.54 14.06
N SER A 328 19.62 8.87 13.66
CA SER A 328 20.60 9.55 14.51
C SER A 328 20.41 11.08 14.57
N THR A 329 19.43 11.62 13.85
CA THR A 329 19.14 13.06 13.81
C THR A 329 17.77 13.39 14.40
N SER A 330 17.42 14.68 14.44
CA SER A 330 16.07 15.15 14.78
C SER A 330 14.99 14.67 13.80
N LEU A 331 15.38 14.17 12.62
CA LEU A 331 14.47 13.68 11.58
C LEU A 331 13.92 12.28 11.87
N LYS A 332 14.39 11.61 12.94
CA LYS A 332 13.89 10.28 13.35
C LYS A 332 12.36 10.20 13.53
N GLN A 333 11.71 11.33 13.82
CA GLN A 333 10.25 11.40 13.99
C GLN A 333 9.45 11.25 12.68
N PHE A 334 10.11 11.40 11.52
CA PHE A 334 9.46 11.36 10.22
C PHE A 334 9.59 9.99 9.51
N ILE A 335 10.44 9.11 10.03
CA ILE A 335 10.73 7.79 9.45
C ILE A 335 10.08 6.62 10.22
N GLY A 336 9.43 6.88 11.36
CA GLY A 336 8.92 5.85 12.27
C GLY A 336 7.49 5.99 12.77
#